data_AF-A0A6H1KW31-F1
#
_entry.id   AF-A0A6H1KW31-F1
#
_cell.length_a   1.000
_cell.length_b   1.000
_cell.length_c   1.000
_cell.angle_alpha   90.00
_cell.angle_beta   90.00
_cell.angle_gamma   90.00
#
_symmetry.space_group_name_H-M   'P 1'
#
loop_
_entity.id
_entity.type
_entity.pdbx_description
1 polymer ?
#
loop_
_entity_poly.entity_id
_entity_poly.type
_entity_poly.pdbx_seq_one_letter_code
_entity_poly.pdbx_strand_id
1 'polypeptide(L)'
;MLPEVRPHLSDPLADQLEHHLGLARQREAGDLDVQCVAGIAVVAAAHSDGYAATGHLLGLLAALPAPTEMGERFWSELWRSSGTAYLLPANIKASVLRSLAGEGIELARHILSAVDEMTPPQRVAAGEVIGQALAESDHFPDLKTQVIGELWLRDLELTAWRVLHADRRFDDPTGRKAFLDAWSRA
;
A
#
# COMPACT_ATOMS: atom_id res chain seq x y z
N MET A 1 23.57 -11.00 -0.65
CA MET A 1 22.19 -11.46 -0.43
C MET A 1 21.65 -10.67 0.74
N LEU A 2 20.66 -9.80 0.53
CA LEU A 2 19.99 -9.12 1.63
C LEU A 2 19.02 -10.11 2.28
N PRO A 3 18.93 -10.17 3.62
CA PRO A 3 17.99 -11.07 4.28
C PRO A 3 16.55 -10.68 3.91
N GLU A 4 15.68 -11.67 3.67
CA GLU A 4 14.24 -11.45 3.61
C GLU A 4 13.75 -11.07 5.01
N VAL A 5 13.65 -9.76 5.27
CA VAL A 5 13.07 -9.26 6.51
C VAL A 5 11.56 -9.20 6.32
N ARG A 6 10.82 -9.99 7.10
CA ARG A 6 9.37 -9.88 7.24
C ARG A 6 9.08 -9.19 8.58
N PRO A 7 9.00 -7.85 8.63
CA PRO A 7 8.76 -7.15 9.87
C PRO A 7 7.36 -7.47 10.39
N HIS A 8 7.25 -7.78 11.68
CA HIS A 8 5.96 -7.82 12.37
C HIS A 8 5.47 -6.38 12.54
N LEU A 9 4.49 -5.95 11.72
CA LEU A 9 4.05 -4.55 11.62
C LEU A 9 3.53 -3.90 12.94
N SER A 10 3.48 -4.64 14.05
CA SER A 10 2.95 -4.18 15.34
C SER A 10 4.02 -3.86 16.40
N ASP A 11 5.27 -4.27 16.20
CA ASP A 11 6.33 -4.01 17.19
C ASP A 11 7.01 -2.66 16.93
N PRO A 12 7.45 -1.93 17.96
CA PRO A 12 8.22 -0.70 17.78
C PRO A 12 9.47 -0.95 16.91
N LEU A 13 9.76 -0.02 15.98
CA LEU A 13 10.93 -0.07 15.11
C LEU A 13 12.23 -0.37 15.89
N ALA A 14 12.38 0.21 17.09
CA ALA A 14 13.54 -0.03 17.95
C ALA A 14 13.72 -1.51 18.34
N ASP A 15 12.63 -2.20 18.63
CA ASP A 15 12.67 -3.62 19.04
C ASP A 15 12.93 -4.53 17.84
N GLN A 16 12.49 -4.12 16.64
CA GLN A 16 12.80 -4.83 15.39
C GLN A 16 14.22 -4.63 14.89
N LEU A 17 14.79 -3.44 15.07
CA LEU A 17 16.21 -3.19 14.79
C LEU A 17 17.09 -4.03 15.73
N GLU A 18 16.71 -4.15 16.99
CA GLU A 18 17.39 -5.02 17.94
C GLU A 18 17.25 -6.51 17.56
N HIS A 19 16.04 -6.96 17.23
CA HIS A 19 15.76 -8.36 16.90
C HIS A 19 16.35 -8.82 15.56
N HIS A 20 16.27 -8.00 14.50
CA HIS A 20 16.71 -8.39 13.15
C HIS A 20 18.17 -8.05 12.85
N LEU A 21 18.74 -7.03 13.51
CA LEU A 21 20.09 -6.53 13.20
C LEU A 21 21.04 -6.59 14.41
N GLY A 22 20.57 -7.09 15.57
CA GLY A 22 21.39 -7.15 16.79
C GLY A 22 21.82 -5.76 17.28
N LEU A 23 21.09 -4.71 16.90
CA LEU A 23 21.40 -3.34 17.22
C LEU A 23 20.82 -2.97 18.58
N ALA A 24 21.64 -3.06 19.63
CA ALA A 24 21.31 -2.46 20.91
C ALA A 24 21.08 -0.96 20.73
N ARG A 25 20.07 -0.38 21.42
CA ARG A 25 19.63 1.03 21.30
C ARG A 25 20.73 2.10 21.50
N GLN A 26 21.92 1.70 21.95
CA GLN A 26 23.03 2.58 22.35
C GLN A 26 24.26 2.50 21.43
N ARG A 27 24.18 1.80 20.30
CA ARG A 27 25.33 1.64 19.40
C ARG A 27 25.67 2.97 18.70
N GLU A 28 26.92 3.41 18.79
CA GLU A 28 27.38 4.66 18.18
C GLU A 28 27.40 4.56 16.65
N ALA A 29 27.07 5.67 15.97
CA ALA A 29 26.96 5.71 14.51
C ALA A 29 28.27 5.35 13.77
N GLY A 30 29.43 5.54 14.42
CA GLY A 30 30.74 5.22 13.86
C GLY A 30 31.02 3.71 13.72
N ASP A 31 30.24 2.86 14.39
CA ASP A 31 30.43 1.40 14.41
C ASP A 31 29.48 0.65 13.44
N LEU A 32 28.73 1.38 12.61
CA LEU A 32 27.79 0.82 11.64
C LEU A 32 28.47 0.60 10.29
N ASP A 33 28.62 -0.66 9.90
CA ASP A 33 29.05 -1.00 8.55
C ASP A 33 27.93 -0.77 7.51
N VAL A 34 28.30 -0.75 6.22
CA VAL A 34 27.38 -0.51 5.09
C VAL A 34 26.22 -1.52 5.05
N GLN A 35 26.45 -2.76 5.47
CA GLN A 35 25.41 -3.79 5.47
C GLN A 35 24.39 -3.54 6.59
N CYS A 36 24.87 -3.09 7.75
CA CYS A 36 24.05 -2.71 8.88
C CYS A 36 23.19 -1.48 8.55
N VAL A 37 23.79 -0.46 7.91
CA VAL A 37 23.05 0.71 7.42
C VAL A 37 21.97 0.32 6.41
N ALA A 38 22.29 -0.56 5.46
CA ALA A 38 21.30 -1.06 4.50
C ALA A 38 20.17 -1.85 5.20
N GLY A 39 20.50 -2.66 6.22
CA GLY A 39 19.52 -3.36 7.04
C GLY A 39 18.59 -2.40 7.79
N ILE A 40 19.14 -1.37 8.44
CA ILE A 40 18.35 -0.34 9.13
C ILE A 40 17.42 0.35 8.14
N ALA A 41 17.92 0.72 6.96
CA ALA A 41 17.13 1.38 5.92
C ALA A 41 15.96 0.51 5.44
N VAL A 42 16.18 -0.81 5.26
CA VAL A 42 15.12 -1.75 4.88
C VAL A 42 14.07 -1.87 5.98
N VAL A 43 14.47 -2.05 7.24
CA VAL A 43 13.53 -2.16 8.37
C VAL A 43 12.75 -0.86 8.53
N ALA A 44 13.43 0.30 8.54
CA ALA A 44 12.79 1.60 8.65
C ALA A 44 11.85 1.91 7.48
N ALA A 45 12.21 1.52 6.25
CA ALA A 45 11.34 1.67 5.09
C ALA A 45 10.08 0.81 5.22
N ALA A 46 10.21 -0.43 5.70
CA ALA A 46 9.07 -1.32 5.89
C ALA A 46 8.14 -0.89 7.04
N HIS A 47 8.68 -0.16 8.02
CA HIS A 47 7.92 0.53 9.07
C HIS A 47 7.36 1.89 8.64
N SER A 48 7.67 2.37 7.44
CA SER A 48 7.10 3.63 6.98
C SER A 48 5.62 3.47 6.71
N ASP A 49 4.82 4.40 7.21
CA ASP A 49 3.36 4.45 6.99
C ASP A 49 3.01 4.39 5.49
N GLY A 50 3.87 4.96 4.64
CA GLY A 50 3.70 4.95 3.18
C GLY A 50 3.93 3.58 2.55
N TYR A 51 4.95 2.85 3.00
CA TYR A 51 5.20 1.49 2.52
C TYR A 51 4.12 0.52 3.02
N ALA A 52 3.73 0.63 4.29
CA ALA A 52 2.63 -0.17 4.86
C ALA A 52 1.30 0.11 4.14
N ALA A 53 0.97 1.38 3.89
CA ALA A 53 -0.23 1.75 3.14
C ALA A 53 -0.17 1.28 1.68
N THR A 54 1.01 1.33 1.04
CA THR A 54 1.20 0.80 -0.32
C THR A 54 0.98 -0.71 -0.36
N GLY A 55 1.54 -1.44 0.61
CA GLY A 55 1.31 -2.88 0.77
C GLY A 55 -0.16 -3.23 0.98
N HIS A 56 -0.86 -2.47 1.82
CA HIS A 56 -2.30 -2.67 2.05
C HIS A 56 -3.13 -2.39 0.79
N LEU A 57 -2.80 -1.34 0.03
CA LEU A 57 -3.47 -1.03 -1.24
C LEU A 57 -3.32 -2.17 -2.26
N LEU A 58 -2.13 -2.76 -2.33
CA LEU A 58 -1.88 -3.95 -3.15
C LEU A 58 -2.64 -5.17 -2.64
N GLY A 59 -2.73 -5.35 -1.31
CA GLY A 59 -3.51 -6.41 -0.69
C GLY A 59 -4.99 -6.34 -1.03
N LEU A 60 -5.59 -5.14 -1.01
CA LEU A 60 -6.98 -4.93 -1.41
C LEU A 60 -7.22 -5.32 -2.87
N LEU A 61 -6.31 -4.94 -3.78
CA LEU A 61 -6.41 -5.31 -5.20
C LEU A 61 -6.21 -6.81 -5.42
N ALA A 62 -5.31 -7.44 -4.65
CA ALA A 62 -5.06 -8.87 -4.72
C ALA A 62 -6.23 -9.73 -4.22
N ALA A 63 -7.14 -9.15 -3.41
CA ALA A 63 -8.37 -9.82 -2.99
C ALA A 63 -9.42 -9.93 -4.11
N LEU A 64 -9.27 -9.17 -5.21
CA LEU A 64 -10.17 -9.23 -6.35
C LEU A 64 -9.82 -10.42 -7.28
N PRO A 65 -10.79 -10.91 -8.08
CA PRO A 65 -10.53 -11.93 -9.09
C PRO A 65 -9.34 -11.59 -9.99
N ALA A 66 -8.41 -12.53 -10.14
CA ALA A 66 -7.22 -12.32 -10.96
C ALA A 66 -7.59 -11.96 -12.41
N PRO A 67 -6.86 -11.03 -13.07
CA PRO A 67 -7.13 -10.57 -14.43
C PRO A 67 -6.72 -11.62 -15.48
N THR A 68 -7.41 -12.76 -15.43
CA THR A 68 -7.29 -13.93 -16.31
C THR A 68 -8.63 -14.15 -17.01
N GLU A 69 -8.72 -15.14 -17.91
CA GLU A 69 -9.98 -15.52 -18.55
C GLU A 69 -11.10 -15.80 -17.53
N MET A 70 -10.78 -16.38 -16.37
CA MET A 70 -11.77 -16.64 -15.32
C MET A 70 -12.28 -15.37 -14.64
N GLY A 71 -11.46 -14.31 -14.56
CA GLY A 71 -11.81 -13.04 -13.95
C GLY A 71 -12.37 -12.00 -14.93
N GLU A 72 -12.34 -12.25 -16.23
CA GLU A 72 -12.73 -11.30 -17.27
C GLU A 72 -14.16 -10.78 -17.06
N ARG A 73 -15.06 -11.67 -16.65
CA ARG A 73 -16.46 -11.33 -16.35
C ARG A 73 -16.54 -10.30 -15.22
N PHE A 74 -15.84 -10.53 -14.12
CA PHE A 74 -15.79 -9.61 -12.99
C PHE A 74 -15.31 -8.22 -13.42
N TRP A 75 -14.19 -8.14 -14.13
CA TRP A 75 -13.62 -6.85 -14.56
C TRP A 75 -14.53 -6.11 -15.55
N SER A 76 -15.20 -6.84 -16.44
CA SER A 76 -16.19 -6.28 -17.36
C SER A 76 -17.43 -5.75 -16.64
N GLU A 77 -17.95 -6.48 -15.66
CA GLU A 77 -19.08 -6.06 -14.83
C GLU A 77 -18.71 -4.86 -13.96
N LEU A 78 -17.53 -4.88 -13.33
CA LEU A 78 -17.04 -3.78 -12.52
C LEU A 78 -16.89 -2.49 -13.34
N TRP A 79 -16.38 -2.57 -14.56
CA TRP A 79 -16.28 -1.41 -15.44
C TRP A 79 -17.66 -0.83 -15.78
N ARG A 80 -18.61 -1.69 -16.16
CA ARG A 80 -19.98 -1.23 -16.49
C ARG A 80 -20.69 -0.62 -15.28
N SER A 81 -20.54 -1.21 -14.10
CA SER A 81 -21.18 -0.76 -12.87
C SER A 81 -20.54 0.51 -12.31
N SER A 82 -19.20 0.59 -12.33
CA SER A 82 -18.48 1.77 -11.83
C SER A 82 -18.50 2.94 -12.82
N GLY A 83 -18.66 2.67 -14.11
CA GLY A 83 -18.58 3.69 -15.16
C GLY A 83 -17.17 4.24 -15.40
N THR A 84 -16.16 3.72 -14.71
CA THR A 84 -14.76 4.15 -14.86
C THR A 84 -13.89 3.03 -15.41
N ALA A 85 -13.07 3.37 -16.40
CA ALA A 85 -12.10 2.45 -16.97
C ALA A 85 -10.82 2.36 -16.11
N TYR A 86 -10.61 3.25 -15.13
CA TYR A 86 -9.39 3.27 -14.32
C TYR A 86 -9.13 1.96 -13.58
N LEU A 87 -10.18 1.29 -13.07
CA LEU A 87 -10.02 0.00 -12.38
C LEU A 87 -9.76 -1.18 -13.30
N LEU A 88 -9.83 -1.01 -14.64
CA LEU A 88 -9.55 -2.10 -15.55
C LEU A 88 -8.09 -2.54 -15.42
N PRO A 89 -7.80 -3.86 -15.43
CA PRO A 89 -6.44 -4.37 -15.31
C PRO A 89 -5.46 -3.76 -16.31
N ALA A 90 -5.91 -3.53 -17.56
CA ALA A 90 -5.08 -2.92 -18.60
C ALA A 90 -4.62 -1.49 -18.25
N ASN A 91 -5.43 -0.74 -17.51
CA ASN A 91 -5.17 0.66 -17.18
C ASN A 91 -4.38 0.80 -15.87
N ILE A 92 -4.65 -0.06 -14.89
CA ILE A 92 -4.00 0.00 -13.57
C ILE A 92 -2.67 -0.80 -13.51
N LYS A 93 -2.40 -1.70 -14.45
CA LYS A 93 -1.21 -2.59 -14.42
C LYS A 93 0.10 -1.85 -14.19
N ALA A 94 0.32 -0.73 -14.88
CA ALA A 94 1.58 0.01 -14.79
C ALA A 94 1.81 0.58 -13.38
N SER A 95 0.78 1.12 -12.74
CA SER A 95 0.88 1.64 -11.37
C SER A 95 1.02 0.53 -10.35
N VAL A 96 0.32 -0.61 -10.52
CA VAL A 96 0.48 -1.80 -9.68
C VAL A 96 1.93 -2.30 -9.71
N LEU A 97 2.54 -2.42 -10.90
CA LEU A 97 3.93 -2.88 -11.04
C LEU A 97 4.93 -1.93 -10.35
N ARG A 98 4.70 -0.62 -10.40
CA ARG A 98 5.53 0.36 -9.69
C ARG A 98 5.34 0.27 -8.18
N SER A 99 4.12 0.08 -7.70
CA SER A 99 3.84 -0.08 -6.28
C SER A 99 4.44 -1.34 -5.68
N LEU A 100 4.56 -2.42 -6.46
CA LEU A 100 5.33 -3.62 -6.07
C LEU A 100 6.82 -3.33 -5.87
N ALA A 101 7.37 -2.29 -6.51
CA ALA A 101 8.73 -1.80 -6.28
C ALA A 101 8.81 -0.75 -5.15
N GLY A 102 7.71 -0.49 -4.43
CA GLY A 102 7.62 0.50 -3.34
C GLY A 102 7.12 1.88 -3.77
N GLU A 103 6.85 2.12 -5.05
CA GLU A 103 6.34 3.39 -5.57
C GLU A 103 4.80 3.42 -5.55
N GLY A 104 4.21 3.71 -4.39
CA GLY A 104 2.75 3.69 -4.17
C GLY A 104 1.95 4.87 -4.76
N ILE A 105 2.60 6.00 -5.00
CA ILE A 105 1.93 7.30 -5.28
C ILE A 105 1.05 7.22 -6.54
N GLU A 106 1.60 6.69 -7.62
CA GLU A 106 0.88 6.61 -8.90
C GLU A 106 -0.35 5.71 -8.80
N LEU A 107 -0.25 4.59 -8.06
CA LEU A 107 -1.40 3.72 -7.81
C LEU A 107 -2.44 4.44 -6.97
N ALA A 108 -2.04 5.12 -5.91
CA ALA A 108 -2.95 5.89 -5.07
C ALA A 108 -3.69 6.99 -5.86
N ARG A 109 -2.99 7.76 -6.71
CA ARG A 109 -3.63 8.75 -7.59
C ARG A 109 -4.63 8.10 -8.54
N HIS A 110 -4.24 6.99 -9.15
CA HIS A 110 -5.09 6.25 -10.07
C HIS A 110 -6.39 5.78 -9.40
N ILE A 111 -6.28 5.24 -8.18
CA ILE A 111 -7.43 4.82 -7.37
C ILE A 111 -8.34 5.99 -7.04
N LEU A 112 -7.79 7.12 -6.60
CA LEU A 112 -8.60 8.29 -6.27
C LEU A 112 -9.30 8.87 -7.51
N SER A 113 -8.65 8.87 -8.67
CA SER A 113 -9.30 9.25 -9.94
C SER A 113 -10.45 8.30 -10.30
N ALA A 114 -10.28 6.99 -10.08
CA ALA A 114 -11.37 6.03 -10.28
C ALA A 114 -12.56 6.34 -9.38
N VAL A 115 -12.32 6.60 -8.09
CA VAL A 115 -13.36 6.90 -7.10
C VAL A 115 -14.06 8.23 -7.38
N ASP A 116 -13.33 9.24 -7.85
CA ASP A 116 -13.84 10.56 -8.23
C ASP A 116 -14.75 10.51 -9.47
N GLU A 117 -14.44 9.65 -10.45
CA GLU A 117 -15.30 9.45 -11.64
C GLU A 117 -16.62 8.74 -11.34
N MET A 118 -16.71 7.98 -10.25
CA MET A 118 -17.93 7.26 -9.88
C MET A 118 -18.98 8.22 -9.31
N THR A 119 -20.13 8.30 -9.96
CA THR A 119 -21.33 8.89 -9.34
C THR A 119 -21.79 8.05 -8.12
N PRO A 120 -22.58 8.61 -7.19
CA PRO A 120 -23.06 7.84 -6.05
C PRO A 120 -23.79 6.53 -6.42
N PRO A 121 -24.68 6.48 -7.44
CA PRO A 121 -25.29 5.22 -7.87
C PRO A 121 -24.28 4.22 -8.44
N GLN A 122 -23.29 4.68 -9.20
CA GLN A 122 -22.22 3.83 -9.74
C GLN A 122 -21.32 3.28 -8.65
N ARG A 123 -21.06 4.07 -7.59
CA ARG A 123 -20.29 3.61 -6.43
C ARG A 123 -21.00 2.48 -5.69
N VAL A 124 -22.33 2.58 -5.55
CA VAL A 124 -23.16 1.49 -4.99
C VAL A 124 -23.10 0.25 -5.89
N ALA A 125 -23.32 0.41 -7.19
CA ALA A 125 -23.30 -0.70 -8.15
C ALA A 125 -21.92 -1.39 -8.23
N ALA A 126 -20.84 -0.62 -8.20
CA ALA A 126 -19.47 -1.13 -8.13
C ALA A 126 -19.25 -1.92 -6.83
N GLY A 127 -19.74 -1.39 -5.70
CA GLY A 127 -19.72 -2.08 -4.41
C GLY A 127 -20.45 -3.42 -4.46
N GLU A 128 -21.60 -3.52 -5.12
CA GLU A 128 -22.30 -4.81 -5.25
C GLU A 128 -21.49 -5.86 -6.02
N VAL A 129 -20.86 -5.47 -7.14
CA VAL A 129 -19.99 -6.38 -7.93
C VAL A 129 -18.78 -6.84 -7.12
N ILE A 130 -18.10 -5.91 -6.42
CA ILE A 130 -16.96 -6.22 -5.57
C ILE A 130 -17.39 -7.13 -4.42
N GLY A 131 -18.48 -6.78 -3.75
CA GLY A 131 -19.02 -7.54 -2.63
C GLY A 131 -19.42 -8.95 -3.00
N GLN A 132 -19.99 -9.16 -4.20
CA GLN A 132 -20.30 -10.49 -4.72
C GLN A 132 -19.02 -11.32 -4.89
N ALA A 133 -17.99 -10.76 -5.53
CA ALA A 133 -16.71 -11.46 -5.74
C ALA A 133 -15.99 -11.80 -4.42
N LEU A 134 -16.06 -10.90 -3.43
CA LEU A 134 -15.48 -11.12 -2.11
C LEU A 134 -16.28 -12.13 -1.27
N ALA A 135 -17.61 -12.18 -1.42
CA ALA A 135 -18.43 -13.18 -0.75
C ALA A 135 -18.23 -14.59 -1.33
N GLU A 136 -17.99 -14.70 -2.65
CA GLU A 136 -17.71 -15.96 -3.35
C GLU A 136 -16.32 -16.55 -3.02
N SER A 137 -15.43 -15.76 -2.42
CA SER A 137 -14.06 -16.15 -2.06
C SER A 137 -13.83 -16.46 -0.56
N ASP A 138 -14.92 -16.52 0.25
CA ASP A 138 -15.07 -16.93 1.68
C ASP A 138 -14.89 -15.90 2.84
N HIS A 139 -15.62 -16.20 3.95
CA HIS A 139 -15.63 -15.68 5.36
C HIS A 139 -16.68 -14.64 5.84
N PHE A 140 -17.67 -14.21 5.04
CA PHE A 140 -18.74 -13.33 5.53
C PHE A 140 -20.16 -13.74 5.11
N PRO A 141 -20.63 -14.94 5.46
CA PRO A 141 -21.96 -15.44 5.05
C PRO A 141 -23.12 -14.57 5.55
N ASP A 142 -22.92 -13.83 6.64
CA ASP A 142 -23.97 -13.05 7.30
C ASP A 142 -24.03 -11.57 6.87
N LEU A 143 -23.03 -11.09 6.10
CA LEU A 143 -23.01 -9.71 5.62
C LEU A 143 -23.56 -9.63 4.20
N LYS A 144 -24.43 -8.64 3.98
CA LYS A 144 -24.91 -8.31 2.63
C LYS A 144 -23.70 -7.95 1.76
N THR A 145 -23.62 -8.53 0.56
CA THR A 145 -22.58 -8.25 -0.44
C THR A 145 -22.36 -6.75 -0.65
N GLN A 146 -23.45 -5.97 -0.71
CA GLN A 146 -23.41 -4.52 -0.78
C GLN A 146 -22.56 -3.87 0.33
N VAL A 147 -22.68 -4.33 1.58
CA VAL A 147 -21.92 -3.80 2.72
C VAL A 147 -20.44 -4.17 2.61
N ILE A 148 -20.14 -5.40 2.19
CA ILE A 148 -18.76 -5.87 2.01
C ILE A 148 -18.04 -4.99 0.97
N GLY A 149 -18.67 -4.78 -0.19
CA GLY A 149 -18.06 -3.97 -1.24
C GLY A 149 -18.00 -2.48 -0.93
N GLU A 150 -18.98 -1.92 -0.20
CA GLU A 150 -18.91 -0.54 0.29
C GLU A 150 -17.71 -0.34 1.22
N LEU A 151 -17.52 -1.26 2.18
CA LEU A 151 -16.39 -1.21 3.11
C LEU A 151 -15.06 -1.37 2.37
N TRP A 152 -14.98 -2.27 1.39
CA TRP A 152 -13.79 -2.43 0.56
C TRP A 152 -13.47 -1.15 -0.22
N LEU A 153 -14.44 -0.52 -0.89
CA LEU A 153 -14.24 0.72 -1.63
C LEU A 153 -13.78 1.86 -0.73
N ARG A 154 -14.35 1.94 0.49
CA ARG A 154 -13.97 2.95 1.48
C ARG A 154 -12.56 2.73 2.01
N ASP A 155 -12.18 1.48 2.28
CA ASP A 155 -10.83 1.15 2.72
C ASP A 155 -9.80 1.41 1.61
N LEU A 156 -10.16 1.11 0.36
CA LEU A 156 -9.35 1.41 -0.82
C LEU A 156 -9.10 2.93 -0.95
N GLU A 157 -10.16 3.74 -0.87
CA GLU A 157 -10.06 5.21 -0.95
C GLU A 157 -9.24 5.77 0.22
N LEU A 158 -9.52 5.34 1.45
CA LEU A 158 -8.81 5.79 2.65
C LEU A 158 -7.32 5.44 2.57
N THR A 159 -7.00 4.25 2.08
CA THR A 159 -5.63 3.77 1.96
C THR A 159 -4.87 4.49 0.86
N ALA A 160 -5.52 4.81 -0.26
CA ALA A 160 -4.93 5.68 -1.28
C ALA A 160 -4.60 7.06 -0.72
N TRP A 161 -5.48 7.67 0.08
CA TRP A 161 -5.17 8.92 0.79
C TRP A 161 -3.99 8.77 1.76
N ARG A 162 -3.90 7.67 2.52
CA ARG A 162 -2.77 7.39 3.40
C ARG A 162 -1.44 7.32 2.65
N VAL A 163 -1.41 6.66 1.49
CA VAL A 163 -0.21 6.64 0.63
C VAL A 163 0.21 8.05 0.21
N LEU A 164 -0.74 8.87 -0.26
CA LEU A 164 -0.44 10.25 -0.65
C LEU A 164 -0.02 11.14 0.52
N HIS A 165 -0.59 10.93 1.70
CA HIS A 165 -0.24 11.67 2.91
C HIS A 165 1.11 11.26 3.48
N ALA A 166 1.47 9.97 3.39
CA ALA A 166 2.79 9.50 3.80
C ALA A 166 3.90 9.97 2.84
N ASP A 167 3.58 10.16 1.56
CA ASP A 167 4.49 10.80 0.59
C ASP A 167 4.50 12.33 0.69
N ARG A 168 3.75 12.94 1.63
CA ARG A 168 4.17 14.26 2.12
C ARG A 168 5.48 14.05 2.85
N ARG A 169 6.57 13.99 2.07
CA ARG A 169 7.86 14.51 2.45
C ARG A 169 7.52 15.84 3.10
N PHE A 170 7.61 15.88 4.43
CA PHE A 170 8.02 17.09 5.06
C PHE A 170 9.36 17.37 4.40
N ASP A 171 9.31 18.17 3.34
CA ASP A 171 10.45 18.86 2.79
C ASP A 171 10.84 19.80 3.93
N ASP A 172 11.50 19.24 4.94
CA ASP A 172 12.13 19.93 6.04
C ASP A 172 13.59 20.06 5.62
N PRO A 173 13.90 21.11 4.84
CA PRO A 173 15.24 21.29 4.30
C PRO A 173 16.21 21.55 5.45
N THR A 174 15.68 21.99 6.61
CA THR A 174 16.42 22.23 7.84
C THR A 174 16.84 20.91 8.47
N GLY A 175 15.91 19.96 8.66
CA GLY A 175 16.23 18.61 9.14
C GLY A 175 17.16 17.86 8.20
N ARG A 176 16.95 17.95 6.88
CA ARG A 176 17.85 17.36 5.88
C ARG A 176 19.24 17.97 5.93
N LYS A 177 19.34 19.28 6.05
CA LYS A 177 20.62 19.98 6.19
C LYS A 177 21.32 19.63 7.49
N ALA A 178 20.58 19.56 8.60
CA ALA A 178 21.12 19.15 9.90
C ALA A 178 21.67 17.72 9.89
N PHE A 179 21.00 16.80 9.21
CA PHE A 179 21.50 15.44 9.00
C PHE A 179 22.79 15.42 8.17
N LEU A 180 22.83 16.12 7.03
CA LEU A 180 24.03 16.20 6.18
C LEU A 180 25.22 16.89 6.88
N ASP A 181 24.94 17.94 7.65
CA ASP A 181 25.94 18.66 8.44
C ASP A 181 26.50 17.78 9.57
N ALA A 182 25.69 16.90 10.17
CA ALA A 182 26.15 15.92 11.14
C ALA A 182 26.98 14.81 10.48
N TRP A 183 26.55 14.31 9.33
CA TRP A 183 27.20 13.23 8.59
C TRP A 183 28.58 13.62 8.02
N SER A 184 28.75 14.87 7.59
CA SER A 184 30.00 15.38 7.02
C SER A 184 31.07 15.75 8.06
N ARG A 185 30.73 15.69 9.36
CA ARG A 185 31.62 16.02 10.48
C ARG A 185 32.08 14.79 11.28
N ALA A 186 31.65 13.59 10.90
CA ALA A 186 32.17 12.30 11.37
C ALA A 186 33.25 11.78 10.40
#